data_AF-A0A1Q4FIL8-F1
#
_entry.id   AF-A0A1Q4FIL8-F1
#
_cell.length_a   1.000
_cell.length_b   1.000
_cell.length_c   1.000
_cell.angle_alpha   90.00
_cell.angle_beta   90.00
_cell.angle_gamma   90.00
#
_symmetry.space_group_name_H-M   'P 1'
#
loop_
_entity.id
_entity.type
_entity.pdbx_description
1 polymer ?
#
loop_
_entity_poly.entity_id
_entity_poly.type
_entity_poly.pdbx_seq_one_letter_code
_entity_poly.pdbx_strand_id
1 'polypeptide(L)'
;MSIAINKKITGFAIANGERPGAMPQSGDLVASAQSDPDRRLVLKKAVAVAVGSARWPRRPHMPAGNEAWTFKVQSPANPGFYVTVGHYSNGHHHPFEVFANGDVPRGIGPLPWLLSRVMRSTDRHWLLKNLRTLAKVTSDPYDITMPDGRVVHVGGDVAALAAIVQFRCKALGYFDDMDEKSPMLDAMMAPKEPKTDANGCATFSWDIKSATTADDGLMTIKEGITTEGTRVPISIWLSGSIEKDWDGLSKLLSLQMQVSDLDLIATTLQELEQFHERNGEYGFADDPGTSKQRYFPSTIAYIATLLRSRYQSLGLFDATGMPTNQLGLFFREDPGVSATVHQIDKARSTATNPTGSLCSKCGEFAVVFGGGCHTCTACSFSTCG
;
A
#
# COMPACT_ATOMS: atom_id res chain seq x y z
N MET A 1 48.10 -0.41 -21.96
CA MET A 1 49.08 0.50 -21.33
C MET A 1 48.50 0.97 -20.02
N SER A 2 49.01 0.44 -18.91
CA SER A 2 48.62 0.74 -17.55
C SER A 2 49.52 1.84 -16.99
N ILE A 3 48.93 2.92 -16.47
CA ILE A 3 49.68 3.96 -15.75
C ILE A 3 49.54 3.66 -14.26
N ALA A 4 50.65 3.27 -13.64
CA ALA A 4 50.78 3.10 -12.20
C ALA A 4 51.19 4.44 -11.56
N ILE A 5 50.40 4.91 -10.59
CA ILE A 5 50.72 6.09 -9.78
C ILE A 5 51.51 5.63 -8.55
N ASN A 6 52.77 6.08 -8.47
CA ASN A 6 53.79 5.50 -7.61
C ASN A 6 54.33 6.48 -6.54
N LYS A 7 53.45 7.26 -5.88
CA LYS A 7 53.83 8.07 -4.71
C LYS A 7 52.69 8.19 -3.68
N LYS A 8 53.04 7.93 -2.43
CA LYS A 8 52.20 8.00 -1.23
C LYS A 8 52.00 9.47 -0.85
N ILE A 9 50.76 9.95 -0.72
CA ILE A 9 50.49 11.31 -0.20
C ILE A 9 50.57 11.23 1.33
N THR A 10 51.61 11.85 1.90
CA THR A 10 51.81 12.04 3.34
C THR A 10 51.44 13.47 3.72
N GLY A 11 50.31 13.63 4.40
CA GLY A 11 49.95 14.79 5.24
C GLY A 11 49.60 16.09 4.51
N PHE A 12 48.54 16.75 4.97
CA PHE A 12 48.29 18.18 4.73
C PHE A 12 47.95 18.85 6.06
N ALA A 13 48.57 20.00 6.32
CA ALA A 13 48.48 20.76 7.56
C ALA A 13 47.42 21.87 7.46
N ILE A 14 46.76 22.15 8.59
CA ILE A 14 45.77 23.21 8.79
C ILE A 14 46.50 24.49 9.18
N ALA A 15 46.20 25.60 8.51
CA ALA A 15 46.73 26.91 8.87
C ALA A 15 45.92 27.51 10.04
N ASN A 16 46.52 27.52 11.23
CA ASN A 16 46.12 28.36 12.36
C ASN A 16 47.01 29.62 12.36
N GLY A 17 46.41 30.80 12.54
CA GLY A 17 47.14 32.05 12.77
C GLY A 17 46.45 32.90 13.84
N GLU A 18 47.12 33.11 14.98
CA GLU A 18 46.71 34.00 16.08
C GLU A 18 47.64 35.23 16.24
N ARG A 19 47.03 36.45 16.33
CA ARG A 19 47.16 37.63 17.26
C ARG A 19 48.55 38.21 17.69
N PRO A 20 48.72 39.54 18.01
CA PRO A 20 48.00 40.26 19.10
C PRO A 20 47.76 41.81 19.00
N GLY A 21 46.80 42.33 19.79
CA GLY A 21 46.59 43.76 20.09
C GLY A 21 45.21 44.05 20.73
N ALA A 22 45.16 44.76 21.87
CA ALA A 22 44.06 44.76 22.85
C ALA A 22 42.83 45.69 22.58
N MET A 23 41.71 45.30 23.23
CA MET A 23 40.29 45.78 23.34
C MET A 23 40.01 47.30 23.56
N PRO A 24 38.74 47.83 23.50
CA PRO A 24 37.40 47.24 23.82
C PRO A 24 36.25 47.61 22.82
N GLN A 25 35.03 47.07 22.82
CA GLN A 25 33.93 47.16 23.80
C GLN A 25 32.73 46.26 23.36
N SER A 26 32.09 45.64 24.37
CA SER A 26 30.65 45.32 24.54
C SER A 26 29.75 44.96 23.35
N GLY A 27 29.08 43.81 23.47
CA GLY A 27 27.79 43.55 22.81
C GLY A 27 27.52 42.08 22.54
N ASP A 28 26.98 41.39 23.55
CA ASP A 28 26.20 40.15 23.48
C ASP A 28 26.83 38.88 22.87
N LEU A 29 27.60 38.18 23.72
CA LEU A 29 27.64 36.73 23.71
C LEU A 29 26.37 36.20 24.38
N VAL A 30 25.39 35.76 23.59
CA VAL A 30 24.38 34.79 24.07
C VAL A 30 24.66 33.46 23.39
N ALA A 31 25.06 32.51 24.22
CA ALA A 31 25.16 31.10 23.89
C ALA A 31 23.79 30.51 23.53
N SER A 32 23.74 29.74 22.43
CA SER A 32 23.01 28.45 22.40
C SER A 32 23.30 27.72 21.08
N ALA A 33 24.48 27.11 20.95
CA ALA A 33 24.63 25.96 20.06
C ALA A 33 24.07 24.72 20.79
N GLN A 34 22.77 24.75 21.08
CA GLN A 34 22.03 23.60 21.57
C GLN A 34 21.70 22.76 20.33
N SER A 35 22.48 21.71 20.09
CA SER A 35 22.21 20.80 18.97
C SER A 35 20.85 20.15 19.21
N ASP A 36 19.85 20.52 18.40
CA ASP A 36 18.51 19.93 18.45
C ASP A 36 18.65 18.39 18.37
N PRO A 37 18.22 17.63 19.40
CA PRO A 37 18.24 16.17 19.35
C PRO A 37 17.25 15.63 18.31
N ASP A 38 16.27 16.43 17.89
CA ASP A 38 15.36 16.16 16.78
C ASP A 38 15.93 16.79 15.50
N ARG A 39 17.00 16.24 14.91
CA ARG A 39 17.50 16.71 13.60
C ARG A 39 16.57 16.24 12.49
N ARG A 40 16.10 17.19 11.67
CA ARG A 40 14.86 17.06 10.88
C ARG A 40 15.17 16.94 9.40
N LEU A 41 14.60 15.92 8.75
CA LEU A 41 14.49 15.91 7.30
C LEU A 41 13.41 16.89 6.88
N VAL A 42 13.81 17.99 6.24
CA VAL A 42 12.86 19.00 5.78
C VAL A 42 12.31 18.58 4.41
N LEU A 43 11.00 18.38 4.35
CA LEU A 43 10.26 18.10 3.11
C LEU A 43 9.81 19.41 2.47
N LYS A 44 9.89 19.50 1.14
CA LYS A 44 9.40 20.67 0.40
C LYS A 44 7.89 20.78 0.53
N LYS A 45 7.38 22.01 0.42
CA LYS A 45 5.95 22.32 0.48
C LYS A 45 5.17 21.46 -0.51
N ALA A 46 4.05 20.91 -0.06
CA ALA A 46 3.08 20.26 -0.94
C ALA A 46 2.64 21.26 -2.02
N VAL A 47 2.79 20.87 -3.29
CA VAL A 47 2.22 21.66 -4.39
C VAL A 47 0.70 21.64 -4.21
N ALA A 48 0.03 22.77 -4.49
CA ALA A 48 -1.43 22.82 -4.46
C ALA A 48 -1.97 21.73 -5.40
N VAL A 49 -2.55 20.69 -4.82
CA VAL A 49 -3.09 19.56 -5.56
C VAL A 49 -4.42 19.98 -6.15
N ALA A 50 -4.62 19.76 -7.46
CA ALA A 50 -5.91 19.99 -8.08
C ALA A 50 -6.94 19.02 -7.48
N VAL A 51 -8.01 19.55 -6.89
CA VAL A 51 -9.06 18.75 -6.25
C VAL A 51 -9.66 17.77 -7.26
N GLY A 52 -9.76 16.49 -6.89
CA GLY A 52 -10.31 15.41 -7.71
C GLY A 52 -9.46 15.03 -8.92
N SER A 53 -8.20 15.47 -8.98
CA SER A 53 -7.31 15.17 -10.12
C SER A 53 -6.85 13.72 -10.16
N ALA A 54 -6.65 13.07 -9.02
CA ALA A 54 -6.51 11.63 -8.95
C ALA A 54 -7.89 10.98 -8.79
N ARG A 55 -8.10 9.86 -9.48
CA ARG A 55 -9.35 9.10 -9.42
C ARG A 55 -9.10 7.74 -8.78
N TRP A 56 -10.06 7.22 -8.03
CA TRP A 56 -10.17 5.78 -7.79
C TRP A 56 -11.50 5.28 -8.31
N PRO A 57 -11.58 5.01 -9.62
CA PRO A 57 -12.78 4.41 -10.15
C PRO A 57 -13.00 3.06 -9.49
N ARG A 58 -14.28 2.74 -9.32
CA ARG A 58 -14.70 1.38 -8.96
C ARG A 58 -14.17 0.40 -10.01
N ARG A 59 -14.09 -0.87 -9.64
CA ARG A 59 -13.81 -1.93 -10.62
C ARG A 59 -14.79 -1.77 -11.79
N PRO A 60 -14.34 -1.68 -13.05
CA PRO A 60 -15.23 -1.54 -14.18
C PRO A 60 -16.23 -2.70 -14.23
N HIS A 61 -17.52 -2.39 -14.43
CA HIS A 61 -18.53 -3.42 -14.58
C HIS A 61 -18.48 -3.97 -16.01
N MET A 62 -18.16 -5.25 -16.15
CA MET A 62 -18.10 -5.95 -17.42
C MET A 62 -19.02 -7.18 -17.36
N PRO A 63 -20.29 -7.05 -17.83
CA PRO A 63 -21.28 -8.13 -17.74
C PRO A 63 -20.84 -9.43 -18.42
N ALA A 64 -20.06 -9.32 -19.51
CA ALA A 64 -19.55 -10.47 -20.26
C ALA A 64 -18.31 -11.13 -19.60
N GLY A 65 -17.89 -10.66 -18.42
CA GLY A 65 -16.61 -10.99 -17.83
C GLY A 65 -15.49 -10.08 -18.34
N ASN A 66 -14.31 -10.19 -17.73
CA ASN A 66 -13.16 -9.38 -18.07
C ASN A 66 -12.06 -10.19 -18.77
N GLU A 67 -11.43 -9.60 -19.77
CA GLU A 67 -10.29 -10.21 -20.43
C GLU A 67 -9.05 -10.12 -19.54
N ALA A 68 -8.42 -11.26 -19.28
CA ALA A 68 -7.24 -11.36 -18.45
C ALA A 68 -6.17 -12.25 -19.09
N TRP A 69 -4.92 -11.90 -18.83
CA TRP A 69 -3.76 -12.69 -19.23
C TRP A 69 -3.05 -13.22 -17.98
N THR A 70 -2.74 -14.51 -17.97
CA THR A 70 -2.12 -15.20 -16.84
C THR A 70 -0.76 -15.75 -17.21
N PHE A 71 0.20 -15.59 -16.32
CA PHE A 71 1.56 -16.12 -16.45
C PHE A 71 2.00 -16.80 -15.16
N LYS A 72 2.67 -17.96 -15.28
CA LYS A 72 3.19 -18.71 -14.14
C LYS A 72 4.60 -18.22 -13.81
N VAL A 73 4.78 -17.67 -12.61
CA VAL A 73 6.08 -17.36 -12.02
C VAL A 73 6.55 -18.57 -11.25
N GLN A 74 7.75 -19.07 -11.56
CA GLN A 74 8.38 -20.17 -10.84
C GLN A 74 9.75 -19.72 -10.36
N SER A 75 9.99 -19.84 -9.06
CA SER A 75 11.30 -19.60 -8.46
C SER A 75 11.91 -20.94 -8.02
N PRO A 76 13.23 -21.02 -7.79
CA PRO A 76 13.84 -22.26 -7.29
C PRO A 76 13.25 -22.74 -5.96
N ALA A 77 12.76 -21.82 -5.13
CA ALA A 77 12.21 -22.11 -3.81
C ALA A 77 10.69 -22.33 -3.78
N ASN A 78 9.97 -22.00 -4.86
CA ASN A 78 8.51 -22.04 -4.91
C ASN A 78 7.99 -22.82 -6.14
N PRO A 79 7.07 -23.80 -5.97
CA PRO A 79 6.49 -24.57 -7.09
C PRO A 79 5.82 -23.70 -8.17
N GLY A 80 5.44 -22.48 -7.77
CA GLY A 80 5.11 -21.36 -8.63
C GLY A 80 3.73 -20.80 -8.33
N PHE A 81 3.60 -19.50 -8.55
CA PHE A 81 2.34 -18.79 -8.46
C PHE A 81 1.98 -18.16 -9.81
N TYR A 82 0.72 -17.81 -9.99
CA TYR A 82 0.19 -17.28 -11.23
C TYR A 82 -0.12 -15.80 -11.07
N VAL A 83 0.49 -14.97 -11.92
CA VAL A 83 0.18 -13.55 -12.02
C VAL A 83 -0.85 -13.38 -13.13
N THR A 84 -2.02 -12.86 -12.80
CA THR A 84 -3.10 -12.58 -13.74
C THR A 84 -3.31 -11.08 -13.82
N VAL A 85 -3.30 -10.52 -15.02
CA VAL A 85 -3.54 -9.09 -15.26
C VAL A 85 -4.79 -8.93 -16.10
N GLY A 86 -5.81 -8.30 -15.51
CA GLY A 86 -7.07 -7.96 -16.17
C GLY A 86 -7.01 -6.59 -16.82
N HIS A 87 -7.65 -6.46 -17.98
CA HIS A 87 -7.77 -5.20 -18.70
C HIS A 87 -9.16 -5.05 -19.31
N TYR A 88 -9.53 -3.81 -19.65
CA TYR A 88 -10.70 -3.50 -20.46
C TYR A 88 -10.29 -2.68 -21.67
N SER A 89 -11.16 -2.63 -22.69
CA SER A 89 -10.88 -1.97 -23.96
C SER A 89 -11.94 -0.91 -24.26
N ASN A 90 -11.51 0.34 -24.49
CA ASN A 90 -12.38 1.48 -24.82
C ASN A 90 -11.72 2.40 -25.87
N GLY A 91 -11.18 1.81 -26.93
CA GLY A 91 -10.31 2.49 -27.91
C GLY A 91 -8.82 2.28 -27.62
N HIS A 92 -8.46 2.14 -26.34
CA HIS A 92 -7.16 1.63 -25.89
C HIS A 92 -7.35 0.52 -24.85
N HIS A 93 -6.28 -0.23 -24.57
CA HIS A 93 -6.28 -1.25 -23.53
C HIS A 93 -5.86 -0.65 -22.18
N HIS A 94 -6.73 -0.79 -21.17
CA HIS A 94 -6.51 -0.27 -19.84
C HIS A 94 -6.40 -1.41 -18.81
N PRO A 95 -5.20 -1.71 -18.28
CA PRO A 95 -5.07 -2.62 -17.16
C PRO A 95 -5.75 -2.00 -15.94
N PHE A 96 -6.49 -2.80 -15.20
CA PHE A 96 -7.23 -2.31 -14.01
C PHE A 96 -7.11 -3.23 -12.80
N GLU A 97 -6.65 -4.46 -12.97
CA GLU A 97 -6.47 -5.39 -11.85
C GLU A 97 -5.33 -6.39 -12.07
N VAL A 98 -4.77 -6.82 -10.95
CA VAL A 98 -3.77 -7.87 -10.84
C VAL A 98 -4.21 -8.84 -9.75
N PHE A 99 -4.12 -10.13 -10.03
CA PHE A 99 -4.24 -11.19 -9.05
C PHE A 99 -2.96 -12.01 -8.99
N ALA A 100 -2.63 -12.51 -7.80
CA ALA A 100 -1.68 -13.60 -7.62
C ALA A 100 -2.43 -14.79 -7.04
N ASN A 101 -2.29 -15.97 -7.66
CA ASN A 101 -2.98 -17.20 -7.25
C ASN A 101 -2.03 -18.40 -7.24
N GLY A 102 -2.45 -19.51 -6.64
CA GLY A 102 -1.62 -20.71 -6.47
C GLY A 102 -0.77 -20.64 -5.21
N ASP A 103 0.47 -21.08 -5.28
CA ASP A 103 1.40 -21.11 -4.14
C ASP A 103 2.09 -19.75 -3.96
N VAL A 104 1.30 -18.68 -3.81
CA VAL A 104 1.80 -17.31 -3.65
C VAL A 104 2.65 -17.22 -2.38
N PRO A 105 3.92 -16.75 -2.46
CA PRO A 105 4.73 -16.45 -1.30
C PRO A 105 4.00 -15.53 -0.33
N ARG A 106 4.15 -15.79 0.96
CA ARG A 106 3.50 -15.06 2.06
C ARG A 106 3.63 -13.54 1.89
N GLY A 107 4.84 -13.06 1.60
CA GLY A 107 5.13 -11.63 1.51
C GLY A 107 4.48 -10.87 0.35
N ILE A 108 3.87 -11.57 -0.60
CA ILE A 108 3.26 -10.98 -1.79
C ILE A 108 1.78 -10.65 -1.61
N GLY A 109 1.08 -11.27 -0.66
CA GLY A 109 -0.38 -11.29 -0.57
C GLY A 109 -1.09 -9.94 -0.86
N PRO A 110 -0.72 -8.83 -0.20
CA PRO A 110 -1.37 -7.53 -0.43
C PRO A 110 -0.99 -6.83 -1.75
N LEU A 111 0.14 -7.17 -2.37
CA LEU A 111 0.72 -6.40 -3.49
C LEU A 111 -0.18 -6.38 -4.74
N PRO A 112 -0.76 -7.50 -5.23
CA PRO A 112 -1.64 -7.49 -6.41
C PRO A 112 -2.87 -6.59 -6.21
N TRP A 113 -3.45 -6.60 -5.02
CA TRP A 113 -4.59 -5.76 -4.68
C TRP A 113 -4.22 -4.27 -4.63
N LEU A 114 -3.08 -3.91 -4.03
CA LEU A 114 -2.57 -2.53 -4.06
C LEU A 114 -2.25 -2.07 -5.49
N LEU A 115 -1.63 -2.93 -6.30
CA LEU A 115 -1.38 -2.64 -7.71
C LEU A 115 -2.68 -2.47 -8.50
N SER A 116 -3.73 -3.24 -8.20
CA SER A 116 -5.05 -3.07 -8.81
C SER A 116 -5.66 -1.70 -8.49
N ARG A 117 -5.48 -1.19 -7.26
CA ARG A 117 -5.87 0.17 -6.92
C ARG A 117 -5.06 1.20 -7.71
N VAL A 118 -3.74 1.00 -7.81
CA VAL A 118 -2.84 1.88 -8.57
C VAL A 118 -3.22 1.90 -10.05
N MET A 119 -3.49 0.75 -10.67
CA MET A 119 -3.94 0.64 -12.07
C MET A 119 -5.24 1.39 -12.31
N ARG A 120 -6.21 1.26 -11.39
CA ARG A 120 -7.48 1.98 -11.48
C ARG A 120 -7.32 3.49 -11.44
N SER A 121 -6.25 4.01 -10.83
CA SER A 121 -6.02 5.46 -10.85
C SER A 121 -5.82 6.06 -12.24
N THR A 122 -5.57 5.22 -13.26
CA THR A 122 -5.25 5.59 -14.65
C THR A 122 -4.00 6.45 -14.81
N ASP A 123 -3.32 6.79 -13.70
CA ASP A 123 -2.05 7.50 -13.69
C ASP A 123 -0.91 6.54 -14.08
N ARG A 124 -0.58 6.54 -15.37
CA ARG A 124 0.45 5.69 -15.98
C ARG A 124 1.82 5.87 -15.33
N HIS A 125 2.18 7.11 -14.99
CA HIS A 125 3.44 7.44 -14.35
C HIS A 125 3.50 6.90 -12.92
N TRP A 126 2.39 6.98 -12.19
CA TRP A 126 2.27 6.40 -10.86
C TRP A 126 2.36 4.88 -10.89
N LEU A 127 1.65 4.21 -11.80
CA LEU A 127 1.77 2.76 -11.96
C LEU A 127 3.21 2.35 -12.28
N LEU A 128 3.85 3.03 -13.22
CA LEU A 128 5.23 2.76 -13.60
C LEU A 128 6.21 2.99 -12.44
N LYS A 129 5.99 4.03 -11.61
CA LYS A 129 6.78 4.29 -10.39
C LYS A 129 6.64 3.16 -9.37
N ASN A 130 5.42 2.67 -9.12
CA ASN A 130 5.17 1.55 -8.22
C ASN A 130 5.85 0.27 -8.73
N LEU A 131 5.66 -0.09 -10.00
CA LEU A 131 6.27 -1.28 -10.60
C LEU A 131 7.81 -1.22 -10.58
N ARG A 132 8.41 -0.08 -10.95
CA ARG A 132 9.87 0.13 -10.87
C ARG A 132 10.42 0.10 -9.45
N THR A 133 9.58 0.37 -8.46
CA THR A 133 9.97 0.33 -7.05
C THR A 133 9.98 -1.10 -6.55
N LEU A 134 8.94 -1.88 -6.87
CA LEU A 134 8.87 -3.31 -6.56
C LEU A 134 9.95 -4.11 -7.30
N ALA A 135 10.26 -3.77 -8.55
CA ALA A 135 11.32 -4.41 -9.32
C ALA A 135 12.73 -4.28 -8.71
N LYS A 136 12.93 -3.39 -7.73
CA LYS A 136 14.20 -3.20 -7.00
C LYS A 136 14.25 -3.95 -5.68
N VAL A 137 13.16 -4.57 -5.26
CA VAL A 137 13.12 -5.38 -4.04
C VAL A 137 14.01 -6.59 -4.27
N THR A 138 14.85 -6.88 -3.28
CA THR A 138 15.80 -7.99 -3.32
C THR A 138 15.54 -8.86 -2.10
N SER A 139 15.16 -10.12 -2.34
CA SER A 139 14.97 -11.15 -1.33
C SER A 139 15.85 -12.35 -1.69
N ASP A 140 15.31 -13.32 -2.43
CA ASP A 140 16.01 -14.51 -2.90
C ASP A 140 16.09 -14.50 -4.45
N PRO A 141 17.19 -13.99 -5.04
CA PRO A 141 17.28 -13.73 -6.48
C PRO A 141 17.32 -15.00 -7.35
N TYR A 142 16.77 -14.91 -8.56
CA TYR A 142 16.79 -15.99 -9.55
C TYR A 142 16.61 -15.46 -10.98
N ASP A 143 16.84 -16.34 -11.95
CA ASP A 143 16.58 -16.03 -13.36
C ASP A 143 15.20 -16.54 -13.77
N ILE A 144 14.41 -15.67 -14.39
CA ILE A 144 13.08 -15.99 -14.92
C ILE A 144 13.08 -15.89 -16.44
N THR A 145 12.49 -16.88 -17.11
CA THR A 145 12.19 -16.80 -18.54
C THR A 145 10.92 -15.98 -18.73
N MET A 146 11.06 -14.78 -19.29
CA MET A 146 9.96 -13.87 -19.57
C MET A 146 9.05 -14.41 -20.69
N PRO A 147 7.82 -13.90 -20.86
CA PRO A 147 6.89 -14.40 -21.88
C PRO A 147 7.37 -14.26 -23.32
N ASP A 148 8.32 -13.36 -23.59
CA ASP A 148 8.98 -13.18 -24.89
C ASP A 148 10.21 -14.09 -25.09
N GLY A 149 10.45 -15.02 -24.16
CA GLY A 149 11.56 -15.97 -24.19
C GLY A 149 12.89 -15.42 -23.66
N ARG A 150 12.98 -14.13 -23.31
CA ARG A 150 14.21 -13.57 -22.74
C ARG A 150 14.37 -14.02 -21.29
N VAL A 151 15.59 -14.39 -20.92
CA VAL A 151 15.94 -14.65 -19.52
C VAL A 151 16.29 -13.34 -18.84
N VAL A 152 15.64 -13.06 -17.71
CA VAL A 152 15.84 -11.84 -16.92
C VAL A 152 16.20 -12.22 -15.49
N HIS A 153 17.24 -11.61 -14.95
CA HIS A 153 17.59 -11.73 -13.54
C HIS A 153 16.67 -10.86 -12.68
N VAL A 154 16.01 -11.45 -11.69
CA VAL A 154 15.11 -10.77 -10.75
C VAL A 154 15.60 -10.92 -9.32
N GLY A 155 15.38 -9.89 -8.51
CA GLY A 155 15.82 -9.87 -7.10
C GLY A 155 15.03 -10.80 -6.17
N GLY A 156 13.98 -11.47 -6.65
CA GLY A 156 13.09 -12.32 -5.88
C GLY A 156 11.66 -12.29 -6.43
N ASP A 157 10.72 -12.92 -5.72
CA ASP A 157 9.34 -13.10 -6.21
C ASP A 157 8.55 -11.79 -6.32
N VAL A 158 8.81 -10.81 -5.46
CA VAL A 158 8.25 -9.45 -5.57
C VAL A 158 8.72 -8.76 -6.85
N ALA A 159 10.01 -8.87 -7.16
CA ALA A 159 10.58 -8.28 -8.37
C ALA A 159 10.07 -9.00 -9.63
N ALA A 160 9.89 -10.32 -9.56
CA ALA A 160 9.28 -11.12 -10.63
C ALA A 160 7.83 -10.71 -10.89
N LEU A 161 7.00 -10.57 -9.84
CA LEU A 161 5.62 -10.05 -9.95
C LEU A 161 5.62 -8.71 -10.69
N ALA A 162 6.46 -7.77 -10.26
CA ALA A 162 6.54 -6.45 -10.88
C ALA A 162 6.97 -6.51 -12.36
N ALA A 163 7.97 -7.34 -12.68
CA ALA A 163 8.46 -7.52 -14.04
C ALA A 163 7.38 -8.09 -14.97
N ILE A 164 6.62 -9.09 -14.51
CA ILE A 164 5.53 -9.70 -15.28
C ILE A 164 4.36 -8.74 -15.49
N VAL A 165 3.95 -8.02 -14.44
CA VAL A 165 2.90 -6.99 -14.55
C VAL A 165 3.33 -5.88 -15.52
N GLN A 166 4.58 -5.41 -15.40
CA GLN A 166 5.11 -4.39 -16.29
C GLN A 166 5.20 -4.89 -17.74
N PHE A 167 5.61 -6.15 -17.95
CA PHE A 167 5.62 -6.78 -19.27
C PHE A 167 4.23 -6.75 -19.90
N ARG A 168 3.20 -7.19 -19.17
CA ARG A 168 1.83 -7.19 -19.70
C ARG A 168 1.32 -5.79 -19.98
N CYS A 169 1.58 -4.81 -19.11
CA CYS A 169 1.18 -3.42 -19.35
C CYS A 169 1.85 -2.85 -20.62
N LYS A 170 3.12 -3.19 -20.89
CA LYS A 170 3.79 -2.81 -22.14
C LYS A 170 3.18 -3.52 -23.35
N ALA A 171 2.87 -4.81 -23.25
CA ALA A 171 2.23 -5.56 -24.33
C ALA A 171 0.82 -5.03 -24.67
N LEU A 172 0.15 -4.39 -23.72
CA LEU A 172 -1.11 -3.68 -23.92
C LEU A 172 -0.95 -2.28 -24.53
N GLY A 173 0.29 -1.80 -24.72
CA GLY A 173 0.58 -0.42 -25.11
C GLY A 173 0.20 0.61 -24.04
N TYR A 174 0.00 0.19 -22.78
CA TYR A 174 -0.53 1.09 -21.75
C TYR A 174 0.46 2.19 -21.34
N PHE A 175 1.76 1.95 -21.56
CA PHE A 175 2.83 2.92 -21.33
C PHE A 175 3.29 3.61 -22.62
N ASP A 176 2.57 3.44 -23.72
CA ASP A 176 2.81 4.20 -24.94
C ASP A 176 2.23 5.62 -24.77
N ASP A 177 2.89 6.62 -25.35
CA ASP A 177 2.44 8.03 -25.37
C ASP A 177 2.08 8.62 -23.99
N MET A 178 3.03 8.58 -23.05
CA MET A 178 2.87 9.10 -21.68
C MET A 178 3.00 10.64 -21.57
N ASP A 179 2.35 11.41 -22.45
CA ASP A 179 2.36 12.88 -22.39
C ASP A 179 1.41 13.46 -21.31
N GLU A 180 0.60 12.61 -20.69
CA GLU A 180 -0.35 12.99 -19.64
C GLU A 180 0.33 13.35 -18.31
N LYS A 181 -0.28 14.29 -17.58
CA LYS A 181 0.16 14.67 -16.24
C LYS A 181 -0.05 13.54 -15.23
N SER A 182 0.72 13.57 -14.15
CA SER A 182 0.63 12.60 -13.06
C SER A 182 0.24 13.29 -11.74
N PRO A 183 -1.06 13.39 -11.43
CA PRO A 183 -1.53 13.95 -10.17
C PRO A 183 -0.87 13.32 -8.94
N MET A 184 -0.59 12.02 -8.99
CA MET A 184 0.04 11.30 -7.88
C MET A 184 1.49 11.71 -7.67
N LEU A 185 2.26 11.85 -8.76
CA LEU A 185 3.65 12.30 -8.65
C LEU A 185 3.76 13.78 -8.31
N ASP A 186 2.85 14.61 -8.84
CA ASP A 186 2.78 16.04 -8.55
C ASP A 186 2.44 16.32 -7.08
N ALA A 187 1.66 15.42 -6.45
CA ALA A 187 1.31 15.48 -5.03
C ALA A 187 2.37 14.90 -4.08
N MET A 188 3.51 14.40 -4.58
CA MET A 188 4.56 13.87 -3.71
C MET A 188 5.31 15.02 -2.98
N MET A 189 5.32 14.97 -1.65
CA MET A 189 6.19 15.81 -0.81
C MET A 189 7.68 15.51 -1.08
N ALA A 190 7.98 14.26 -1.44
CA ALA A 190 9.33 13.80 -1.76
C ALA A 190 9.33 12.84 -2.98
N PRO A 191 9.62 13.33 -4.20
CA PRO A 191 9.64 12.49 -5.41
C PRO A 191 10.64 11.31 -5.36
N LYS A 192 11.69 11.46 -4.54
CA LYS A 192 12.64 10.43 -4.18
C LYS A 192 12.70 10.35 -2.66
N GLU A 193 12.81 9.13 -2.14
CA GLU A 193 12.97 8.90 -0.71
C GLU A 193 14.15 9.73 -0.16
N PRO A 194 13.91 10.67 0.76
CA PRO A 194 14.95 11.52 1.33
C PRO A 194 16.01 10.68 2.02
N LYS A 195 17.30 10.96 1.78
CA LYS A 195 18.42 10.30 2.46
C LYS A 195 18.93 11.19 3.59
N THR A 196 19.33 10.55 4.68
CA THR A 196 19.96 11.24 5.81
C THR A 196 21.39 11.62 5.46
N ASP A 197 21.89 12.70 6.05
CA ASP A 197 23.32 12.99 6.08
C ASP A 197 23.98 12.25 7.27
N ALA A 198 25.24 12.57 7.56
CA ALA A 198 25.97 12.01 8.70
C ALA A 198 25.33 12.33 10.08
N ASN A 199 24.36 13.25 10.12
CA ASN A 199 23.68 13.66 11.34
C ASN A 199 22.37 12.88 11.60
N GLY A 200 21.94 12.01 10.68
CA GLY A 200 20.78 11.13 10.87
C GLY A 200 19.42 11.80 10.66
N CYS A 201 18.36 11.19 11.20
CA CYS A 201 17.00 11.72 11.24
C CYS A 201 16.19 11.10 12.39
N ALA A 202 15.04 11.69 12.70
CA ALA A 202 14.09 11.09 13.62
C ALA A 202 13.47 9.79 13.05
N THR A 203 13.38 8.78 13.91
CA THR A 203 12.76 7.49 13.63
C THR A 203 11.86 7.08 14.78
N PHE A 204 10.84 6.27 14.49
CA PHE A 204 10.01 5.62 15.50
C PHE A 204 9.95 4.14 15.18
N SER A 205 10.03 3.27 16.19
CA SER A 205 10.14 1.83 15.96
C SER A 205 9.27 1.03 16.91
N TRP A 206 8.86 -0.16 16.45
CA TRP A 206 8.17 -1.17 17.25
C TRP A 206 8.81 -2.53 17.04
N ASP A 207 8.95 -3.27 18.12
CA ASP A 207 9.26 -4.69 18.06
C ASP A 207 8.02 -5.45 17.58
N ILE A 208 8.21 -6.34 16.61
CA ILE A 208 7.19 -7.21 16.04
C ILE A 208 7.58 -8.62 16.40
N LYS A 209 6.76 -9.29 17.20
CA LYS A 209 6.99 -10.66 17.62
C LYS A 209 5.70 -11.44 17.64
N SER A 210 5.55 -12.31 16.64
CA SER A 210 4.42 -13.22 16.55
C SER A 210 4.72 -14.52 17.32
N ALA A 211 3.76 -15.02 18.10
CA ALA A 211 3.87 -16.32 18.76
C ALA A 211 3.42 -17.48 17.85
N THR A 212 2.69 -17.17 16.78
CA THR A 212 2.06 -18.10 15.84
C THR A 212 2.91 -18.30 14.58
N THR A 213 3.57 -17.23 14.12
CA THR A 213 4.52 -17.27 13.01
C THR A 213 5.95 -17.09 13.55
N ALA A 214 6.95 -17.35 12.72
CA ALA A 214 8.36 -17.15 13.08
C ALA A 214 8.82 -15.68 12.98
N ASP A 215 7.87 -14.73 12.86
CA ASP A 215 8.17 -13.31 12.73
C ASP A 215 8.70 -12.74 14.04
N ASP A 216 9.98 -12.38 14.05
CA ASP A 216 10.66 -11.71 15.17
C ASP A 216 11.61 -10.64 14.61
N GLY A 217 11.21 -9.37 14.72
CA GLY A 217 11.95 -8.29 14.12
C GLY A 217 11.54 -6.90 14.61
N LEU A 218 12.10 -5.88 13.97
CA LEU A 218 11.88 -4.48 14.28
C LEU A 218 11.33 -3.78 13.04
N MET A 219 10.17 -3.14 13.19
CA MET A 219 9.64 -2.19 12.22
C MET A 219 10.09 -0.78 12.62
N THR A 220 10.72 -0.06 11.69
CA THR A 220 11.14 1.33 11.89
C THR A 220 10.51 2.22 10.84
N ILE A 221 9.91 3.32 11.28
CA ILE A 221 9.49 4.40 10.40
C ILE A 221 10.48 5.55 10.49
N LYS A 222 10.71 6.16 9.33
CA LYS A 222 11.47 7.38 9.18
C LYS A 222 10.52 8.56 9.10
N GLU A 223 10.80 9.61 9.85
CA GLU A 223 9.97 10.80 9.89
C GLU A 223 10.72 12.02 9.37
N GLY A 224 9.97 12.97 8.81
CA GLY A 224 10.49 14.28 8.50
C GLY A 224 9.48 15.35 8.86
N ILE A 225 9.88 16.59 8.64
CA ILE A 225 9.08 17.77 8.96
C ILE A 225 8.84 18.51 7.66
N THR A 226 7.58 18.81 7.37
CA THR A 226 7.20 19.66 6.24
C THR A 226 7.67 21.10 6.45
N THR A 227 7.67 21.92 5.39
CA THR A 227 7.96 23.36 5.53
C THR A 227 7.01 24.09 6.50
N GLU A 228 5.86 23.49 6.81
CA GLU A 228 4.84 24.04 7.73
C GLU A 228 5.07 23.61 9.18
N GLY A 229 6.12 22.83 9.45
CA GLY A 229 6.45 22.35 10.80
C GLY A 229 5.74 21.05 11.20
N THR A 230 4.86 20.52 10.35
CA THR A 230 4.15 19.25 10.58
C THR A 230 5.09 18.06 10.41
N ARG A 231 5.16 17.20 11.42
CA ARG A 231 5.90 15.94 11.38
C ARG A 231 5.09 14.85 10.67
N VAL A 232 5.69 14.19 9.70
CA VAL A 232 5.04 13.16 8.87
C VAL A 232 5.93 11.92 8.70
N PRO A 233 5.37 10.71 8.70
CA PRO A 233 6.08 9.50 8.28
C PRO A 233 6.45 9.58 6.79
N ILE A 234 7.61 9.04 6.41
CA ILE A 234 8.16 9.11 5.04
C ILE A 234 8.43 7.73 4.45
N SER A 235 8.93 6.80 5.26
CA SER A 235 9.26 5.45 4.81
C SER A 235 9.25 4.45 5.95
N ILE A 236 8.94 3.21 5.61
CA ILE A 236 8.97 2.05 6.51
C ILE A 236 10.16 1.17 6.15
N TRP A 237 10.81 0.64 7.18
CA TRP A 237 11.88 -0.33 7.09
C TRP A 237 11.60 -1.48 8.05
N LEU A 238 11.89 -2.68 7.57
CA LEU A 238 11.69 -3.93 8.24
C LEU A 238 13.07 -4.57 8.46
N SER A 239 13.32 -5.10 9.65
CA SER A 239 14.57 -5.78 10.00
C SER A 239 14.33 -6.92 10.97
N GLY A 240 15.26 -7.88 11.02
CA GLY A 240 15.13 -9.08 11.85
C GLY A 240 14.67 -10.31 11.04
N SER A 241 14.16 -11.30 11.74
CA SER A 241 13.66 -12.56 11.19
C SER A 241 12.19 -12.42 10.81
N ILE A 242 11.93 -11.65 9.77
CA ILE A 242 10.59 -11.41 9.21
C ILE A 242 10.60 -11.73 7.73
N GLU A 243 9.41 -11.95 7.15
CA GLU A 243 9.25 -12.26 5.73
C GLU A 243 9.90 -11.20 4.84
N LYS A 244 10.95 -11.59 4.10
CA LYS A 244 11.78 -10.67 3.30
C LYS A 244 10.97 -9.98 2.21
N ASP A 245 10.01 -10.70 1.63
CA ASP A 245 9.17 -10.16 0.55
C ASP A 245 8.24 -9.03 1.02
N TRP A 246 8.02 -8.83 2.33
CA TRP A 246 7.32 -7.65 2.85
C TRP A 246 8.07 -6.34 2.63
N ASP A 247 9.33 -6.37 2.21
CA ASP A 247 9.99 -5.18 1.68
C ASP A 247 9.21 -4.58 0.50
N GLY A 248 8.54 -5.41 -0.31
CA GLY A 248 7.63 -4.94 -1.35
C GLY A 248 6.51 -4.06 -0.79
N LEU A 249 5.84 -4.53 0.27
CA LEU A 249 4.77 -3.80 0.93
C LEU A 249 5.32 -2.52 1.57
N SER A 250 6.45 -2.61 2.26
CA SER A 250 7.12 -1.47 2.89
C SER A 250 7.44 -0.38 1.87
N LYS A 251 7.90 -0.75 0.67
CA LYS A 251 8.17 0.21 -0.40
C LYS A 251 6.91 0.85 -0.98
N LEU A 252 5.83 0.08 -1.18
CA LEU A 252 4.55 0.65 -1.64
C LEU A 252 3.95 1.61 -0.61
N LEU A 253 3.92 1.21 0.66
CA LEU A 253 3.46 2.09 1.74
C LEU A 253 4.32 3.34 1.82
N SER A 254 5.65 3.22 1.75
CA SER A 254 6.55 4.38 1.73
C SER A 254 6.25 5.35 0.58
N LEU A 255 5.89 4.86 -0.62
CA LEU A 255 5.46 5.73 -1.72
C LEU A 255 4.18 6.49 -1.36
N GLN A 256 3.21 5.84 -0.71
CA GLN A 256 1.96 6.47 -0.28
C GLN A 256 2.20 7.49 0.85
N MET A 257 3.09 7.20 1.81
CA MET A 257 3.48 8.14 2.87
C MET A 257 4.12 9.42 2.34
N GLN A 258 4.72 9.36 1.15
CA GLN A 258 5.34 10.50 0.50
C GLN A 258 4.34 11.37 -0.28
N VAL A 259 3.07 10.95 -0.41
CA VAL A 259 1.99 11.74 -1.01
C VAL A 259 1.42 12.70 0.05
N SER A 260 1.21 13.97 -0.31
CA SER A 260 0.74 14.99 0.63
C SER A 260 -0.69 14.76 1.12
N ASP A 261 -1.55 14.19 0.27
CA ASP A 261 -2.90 13.79 0.66
C ASP A 261 -2.87 12.43 1.35
N LEU A 262 -3.27 12.41 2.62
CA LEU A 262 -3.18 11.25 3.48
C LEU A 262 -4.31 10.23 3.28
N ASP A 263 -5.33 10.52 2.47
CA ASP A 263 -6.48 9.62 2.28
C ASP A 263 -6.06 8.26 1.69
N LEU A 264 -5.04 8.26 0.82
CA LEU A 264 -4.48 7.04 0.24
C LEU A 264 -3.94 6.10 1.31
N ILE A 265 -3.02 6.62 2.14
CA ILE A 265 -2.36 5.82 3.16
C ILE A 265 -3.35 5.42 4.25
N ALA A 266 -4.28 6.30 4.65
CA ALA A 266 -5.32 5.99 5.61
C ALA A 266 -6.21 4.82 5.13
N THR A 267 -6.73 4.91 3.91
CA THR A 267 -7.58 3.87 3.31
C THR A 267 -6.82 2.54 3.21
N THR A 268 -5.57 2.57 2.72
CA THR A 268 -4.74 1.38 2.62
C THR A 268 -4.51 0.72 3.98
N LEU A 269 -4.20 1.50 5.03
CA LEU A 269 -3.98 0.96 6.37
C LEU A 269 -5.25 0.32 6.94
N GLN A 270 -6.42 0.95 6.80
CA GLN A 270 -7.69 0.38 7.28
C GLN A 270 -8.01 -0.98 6.65
N GLU A 271 -7.71 -1.16 5.37
CA GLU A 271 -7.94 -2.42 4.69
C GLU A 271 -6.88 -3.47 5.04
N LEU A 272 -5.62 -3.05 5.23
CA LEU A 272 -4.56 -3.94 5.71
C LEU A 272 -4.81 -4.43 7.14
N GLU A 273 -5.46 -3.65 8.00
CA GLU A 273 -5.91 -4.10 9.33
C GLU A 273 -6.89 -5.28 9.30
N GLN A 274 -7.57 -5.48 8.16
CA GLN A 274 -8.49 -6.58 7.91
C GLN A 274 -7.85 -7.69 7.06
N PHE A 275 -6.57 -7.56 6.70
CA PHE A 275 -5.91 -8.52 5.84
C PHE A 275 -5.66 -9.84 6.57
N HIS A 276 -6.22 -10.92 6.03
CA HIS A 276 -5.96 -12.28 6.48
C HIS A 276 -4.87 -12.90 5.62
N GLU A 277 -3.91 -13.53 6.28
CA GLU A 277 -2.84 -14.25 5.63
C GLU A 277 -3.00 -15.76 5.85
N ARG A 278 -2.81 -16.56 4.80
CA ARG A 278 -2.96 -18.01 4.88
C ARG A 278 -1.91 -18.57 5.84
N ASN A 279 -2.34 -19.18 6.94
CA ASN A 279 -1.47 -19.66 8.03
C ASN A 279 -0.52 -18.58 8.59
N GLY A 280 -0.87 -17.30 8.44
CA GLY A 280 -0.03 -16.17 8.84
C GLY A 280 -0.66 -15.32 9.94
N GLU A 281 -1.58 -15.90 10.73
CA GLU A 281 -2.21 -15.24 11.87
C GLU A 281 -1.14 -14.67 12.81
N TYR A 282 -1.36 -13.46 13.36
CA TYR A 282 -0.47 -12.90 14.39
C TYR A 282 -0.88 -13.33 15.81
N GLY A 283 -2.19 -13.44 16.05
CA GLY A 283 -2.78 -13.82 17.32
C GLY A 283 -3.15 -12.60 18.17
N PHE A 284 -3.13 -12.75 19.49
CA PHE A 284 -3.43 -11.66 20.42
C PHE A 284 -2.20 -10.77 20.65
N ALA A 285 -2.40 -9.45 20.57
CA ALA A 285 -1.38 -8.44 20.81
C ALA A 285 -1.97 -7.20 21.47
N ASP A 286 -1.10 -6.36 22.02
CA ASP A 286 -1.51 -5.09 22.62
C ASP A 286 -2.12 -4.15 21.56
N ASP A 287 -3.29 -3.58 21.89
CA ASP A 287 -3.98 -2.63 21.02
C ASP A 287 -3.51 -1.19 21.34
N PRO A 288 -2.78 -0.52 20.43
CA PRO A 288 -2.14 0.76 20.70
C PRO A 288 -3.09 1.82 21.23
N GLY A 289 -2.65 2.54 22.28
CA GLY A 289 -3.47 3.56 22.94
C GLY A 289 -4.46 2.99 23.96
N THR A 290 -4.48 1.67 24.17
CA THR A 290 -5.28 1.01 25.21
C THR A 290 -4.41 0.14 26.11
N SER A 291 -4.96 -0.28 27.25
CA SER A 291 -4.35 -1.29 28.11
C SER A 291 -4.85 -2.71 27.80
N LYS A 292 -5.47 -2.92 26.64
CA LYS A 292 -6.13 -4.19 26.28
C LYS A 292 -5.37 -4.87 25.15
N GLN A 293 -5.57 -6.18 25.06
CA GLN A 293 -5.16 -6.98 23.92
C GLN A 293 -6.34 -7.27 23.02
N ARG A 294 -6.07 -7.38 21.73
CA ARG A 294 -7.05 -7.85 20.73
C ARG A 294 -6.39 -8.82 19.76
N TYR A 295 -7.25 -9.59 19.09
CA TYR A 295 -6.83 -10.53 18.06
C TYR A 295 -6.49 -9.81 16.75
N PHE A 296 -5.43 -10.26 16.08
CA PHE A 296 -4.97 -9.76 14.79
C PHE A 296 -4.86 -10.90 13.75
N PRO A 297 -5.51 -10.75 12.58
CA PRO A 297 -5.61 -11.82 11.58
C PRO A 297 -4.33 -12.07 10.79
N SER A 298 -3.35 -11.17 10.87
CA SER A 298 -2.02 -11.32 10.28
C SER A 298 -1.02 -10.37 10.90
N THR A 299 0.28 -10.63 10.72
CA THR A 299 1.35 -9.71 11.12
C THR A 299 1.22 -8.37 10.39
N ILE A 300 0.79 -8.39 9.12
CA ILE A 300 0.52 -7.19 8.33
C ILE A 300 -0.61 -6.36 8.96
N ALA A 301 -1.67 -7.00 9.44
CA ALA A 301 -2.77 -6.31 10.13
C ALA A 301 -2.30 -5.65 11.43
N TYR A 302 -1.40 -6.30 12.17
CA TYR A 302 -0.80 -5.70 13.36
C TYR A 302 0.09 -4.50 12.98
N ILE A 303 0.98 -4.65 11.99
CA ILE A 303 1.80 -3.57 11.43
C ILE A 303 0.93 -2.37 11.01
N ALA A 304 -0.17 -2.61 10.29
CA ALA A 304 -1.06 -1.55 9.84
C ALA A 304 -1.69 -0.80 11.02
N THR A 305 -2.05 -1.51 12.08
CA THR A 305 -2.59 -0.93 13.33
C THR A 305 -1.55 -0.05 14.03
N LEU A 306 -0.30 -0.50 14.11
CA LEU A 306 0.80 0.28 14.69
C LEU A 306 1.05 1.56 13.88
N LEU A 307 1.08 1.45 12.55
CA LEU A 307 1.23 2.60 11.67
C LEU A 307 0.08 3.60 11.85
N ARG A 308 -1.18 3.12 11.83
CA ARG A 308 -2.35 3.97 12.07
C ARG A 308 -2.25 4.69 13.41
N SER A 309 -1.87 3.99 14.49
CA SER A 309 -1.71 4.58 15.82
C SER A 309 -0.66 5.70 15.85
N ARG A 310 0.39 5.57 15.02
CA ARG A 310 1.42 6.60 14.92
C ARG A 310 0.91 7.85 14.22
N TYR A 311 0.18 7.70 13.12
CA TYR A 311 -0.48 8.83 12.46
C TYR A 311 -1.45 9.55 13.40
N GLN A 312 -2.18 8.81 14.25
CA GLN A 312 -3.04 9.38 15.29
C GLN A 312 -2.23 10.15 16.34
N SER A 313 -1.11 9.58 16.81
CA SER A 313 -0.23 10.26 17.78
C SER A 313 0.40 11.54 17.25
N LEU A 314 0.56 11.66 15.93
CA LEU A 314 1.05 12.85 15.23
C LEU A 314 -0.07 13.87 14.92
N GLY A 315 -1.33 13.58 15.27
CA GLY A 315 -2.49 14.42 14.98
C GLY A 315 -2.89 14.44 13.49
N LEU A 316 -2.32 13.53 12.69
CA LEU A 316 -2.58 13.43 11.26
C LEU A 316 -3.87 12.66 10.97
N PHE A 317 -4.20 11.67 11.81
CA PHE A 317 -5.44 10.91 11.75
C PHE A 317 -6.32 11.19 12.97
N ASP A 318 -7.63 11.11 12.78
CA ASP A 318 -8.63 11.14 13.84
C ASP A 318 -8.78 9.77 14.54
N ALA A 319 -9.70 9.68 15.50
CA ALA A 319 -9.96 8.45 16.25
C ALA A 319 -10.44 7.28 15.38
N THR A 320 -11.04 7.55 14.21
CA THR A 320 -11.50 6.55 13.24
C THR A 320 -10.38 6.07 12.31
N GLY A 321 -9.21 6.71 12.37
CA GLY A 321 -8.08 6.40 11.50
C GLY A 321 -8.11 7.11 10.15
N MET A 322 -8.96 8.12 9.99
CA MET A 322 -9.06 8.93 8.78
C MET A 322 -8.30 10.25 8.93
N PRO A 323 -7.83 10.88 7.83
CA PRO A 323 -7.08 12.12 7.91
C PRO A 323 -7.86 13.26 8.55
N THR A 324 -7.22 14.02 9.45
CA THR A 324 -7.80 15.22 10.07
C THR A 324 -7.88 16.39 9.10
N ASN A 325 -7.01 16.41 8.08
CA ASN A 325 -7.03 17.36 6.98
C ASN A 325 -6.95 16.60 5.66
N GLN A 326 -7.91 16.85 4.76
CA GLN A 326 -7.97 16.24 3.43
C GLN A 326 -7.70 17.33 2.38
N LEU A 327 -6.72 17.09 1.51
CA LEU A 327 -6.38 18.03 0.42
C LEU A 327 -7.30 17.85 -0.79
N GLY A 328 -8.08 16.76 -0.83
CA GLY A 328 -9.04 16.49 -1.88
C GLY A 328 -8.38 16.04 -3.18
N LEU A 329 -7.15 15.48 -3.14
CA LEU A 329 -6.47 14.92 -4.32
C LEU A 329 -7.36 13.90 -5.04
N PHE A 330 -8.09 13.12 -4.25
CA PHE A 330 -8.84 11.98 -4.72
C PHE A 330 -10.32 12.32 -4.91
N PHE A 331 -10.82 12.04 -6.10
CA PHE A 331 -12.25 12.04 -6.35
C PHE A 331 -12.88 10.81 -5.70
N ARG A 332 -13.63 11.02 -4.61
CA ARG A 332 -14.55 10.03 -4.07
C ARG A 332 -15.88 10.25 -4.76
N GLU A 333 -16.31 9.29 -5.58
CA GLU A 333 -17.70 9.25 -6.01
C GLU A 333 -18.56 9.20 -4.74
N ASP A 334 -19.34 10.26 -4.48
CA ASP A 334 -20.29 10.28 -3.39
C ASP A 334 -21.07 8.96 -3.39
N PRO A 335 -21.17 8.24 -2.24
CA PRO A 335 -21.98 7.04 -2.16
C PRO A 335 -23.46 7.31 -2.50
N GLY A 336 -23.88 8.59 -2.56
CA GLY A 336 -25.20 9.03 -2.98
C GLY A 336 -25.48 9.00 -4.50
N VAL A 337 -24.47 8.96 -5.38
CA VAL A 337 -24.70 9.02 -6.85
C VAL A 337 -24.45 7.69 -7.56
N SER A 338 -23.86 6.71 -6.85
CA SER A 338 -23.83 5.30 -7.26
C SER A 338 -24.58 4.40 -6.27
N ALA A 339 -25.61 4.94 -5.62
CA ALA A 339 -26.65 4.14 -4.97
C ALA A 339 -27.62 3.54 -6.01
N THR A 340 -27.62 3.99 -7.27
CA THR A 340 -28.49 3.50 -8.35
C THR A 340 -27.97 2.26 -9.08
N VAL A 341 -26.70 1.88 -8.93
CA VAL A 341 -26.17 0.61 -9.48
C VAL A 341 -26.14 -0.49 -8.41
N HIS A 342 -26.01 -0.15 -7.12
CA HIS A 342 -26.32 -1.06 -6.01
C HIS A 342 -27.82 -1.07 -5.61
N GLN A 343 -28.66 -0.27 -6.27
CA GLN A 343 -30.12 -0.43 -6.23
C GLN A 343 -30.65 -1.38 -7.29
N ILE A 344 -29.87 -1.89 -8.25
CA ILE A 344 -30.38 -2.98 -9.12
C ILE A 344 -30.33 -4.32 -8.37
N ASP A 345 -29.37 -4.49 -7.45
CA ASP A 345 -29.34 -5.65 -6.53
C ASP A 345 -30.27 -5.48 -5.31
N LYS A 346 -30.73 -4.25 -5.00
CA LYS A 346 -31.72 -3.98 -3.92
C LYS A 346 -33.13 -3.65 -4.42
N ALA A 347 -33.33 -3.45 -5.73
CA ALA A 347 -34.64 -3.37 -6.38
C ALA A 347 -35.09 -4.73 -6.93
N ARG A 348 -34.27 -5.78 -6.82
CA ARG A 348 -34.76 -7.17 -6.85
C ARG A 348 -35.13 -7.71 -5.46
N SER A 349 -34.82 -6.98 -4.38
CA SER A 349 -35.29 -7.25 -3.02
C SER A 349 -36.50 -6.39 -2.61
N THR A 350 -37.26 -5.87 -3.58
CA THR A 350 -38.66 -5.44 -3.38
C THR A 350 -39.66 -6.38 -4.04
N ALA A 351 -39.22 -7.53 -4.55
CA ALA A 351 -40.03 -8.73 -4.41
C ALA A 351 -39.95 -9.11 -2.93
N THR A 352 -41.07 -8.92 -2.22
CA THR A 352 -41.38 -9.48 -0.90
C THR A 352 -40.41 -10.58 -0.50
N ASN A 353 -39.59 -10.35 0.53
CA ASN A 353 -38.91 -11.44 1.23
C ASN A 353 -39.97 -12.52 1.48
N PRO A 354 -39.87 -13.70 0.87
CA PRO A 354 -40.89 -14.71 1.09
C PRO A 354 -40.67 -15.19 2.53
N THR A 355 -41.58 -14.79 3.42
CA THR A 355 -41.56 -15.11 4.87
C THR A 355 -41.94 -16.57 5.13
N GLY A 356 -41.45 -17.50 4.31
CA GLY A 356 -41.77 -18.91 4.37
C GLY A 356 -40.65 -19.83 3.88
N SER A 357 -40.73 -21.10 4.27
CA SER A 357 -39.84 -22.14 3.77
C SER A 357 -40.27 -22.65 2.38
N LEU A 358 -39.39 -23.43 1.74
CA LEU A 358 -39.62 -23.96 0.39
C LEU A 358 -40.78 -24.98 0.38
N CYS A 359 -41.77 -24.78 -0.50
CA CYS A 359 -42.85 -25.73 -0.71
C CYS A 359 -42.40 -26.93 -1.55
N SER A 360 -42.57 -28.15 -1.02
CA SER A 360 -42.24 -29.40 -1.72
C SER A 360 -43.11 -29.69 -2.95
N LYS A 361 -44.28 -29.05 -3.08
CA LYS A 361 -45.21 -29.27 -4.21
C LYS A 361 -45.01 -28.29 -5.37
N CYS A 362 -44.80 -27.01 -5.08
CA CYS A 362 -44.73 -25.96 -6.11
C CYS A 362 -43.37 -25.26 -6.22
N GLY A 363 -42.45 -25.49 -5.28
CA GLY A 363 -41.10 -24.92 -5.32
C GLY A 363 -41.00 -23.44 -4.91
N GLU A 364 -42.10 -22.82 -4.44
CA GLU A 364 -42.09 -21.43 -3.97
C GLU A 364 -41.78 -21.34 -2.46
N PHE A 365 -41.11 -20.28 -2.02
CA PHE A 365 -40.75 -20.04 -0.60
C PHE A 365 -41.93 -19.53 0.25
N ALA A 366 -43.10 -20.12 0.07
CA ALA A 366 -44.37 -19.60 0.59
C ALA A 366 -44.95 -20.43 1.74
N VAL A 367 -44.18 -21.35 2.35
CA VAL A 367 -44.66 -22.19 3.46
C VAL A 367 -44.58 -21.45 4.79
N VAL A 368 -45.73 -21.21 5.41
CA VAL A 368 -45.83 -20.59 6.74
C VAL A 368 -46.34 -21.60 7.75
N PHE A 369 -45.92 -21.48 9.01
CA PHE A 369 -46.42 -22.30 10.11
C PHE A 369 -47.52 -21.55 10.84
N GLY A 370 -48.75 -22.08 10.81
CA GLY A 370 -49.91 -21.47 11.45
C GLY A 370 -50.93 -22.54 11.84
N GLY A 371 -51.49 -22.46 13.04
CA GLY A 371 -52.51 -23.40 13.52
C GLY A 371 -52.03 -24.84 13.71
N GLY A 372 -50.72 -25.06 13.88
CA GLY A 372 -50.14 -26.40 14.06
C GLY A 372 -49.76 -27.12 12.77
N CYS A 373 -49.89 -26.47 11.61
CA CYS A 373 -49.54 -27.06 10.31
C CYS A 373 -48.66 -26.15 9.45
N HIS A 374 -47.92 -26.75 8.51
CA HIS A 374 -47.20 -26.03 7.48
C HIS A 374 -48.09 -25.88 6.24
N THR A 375 -48.43 -24.65 5.89
CA THR A 375 -49.31 -24.37 4.74
C THR A 375 -48.62 -23.41 3.77
N CYS A 376 -48.61 -23.79 2.49
CA CYS A 376 -48.09 -22.94 1.42
C CYS A 376 -49.14 -21.91 1.01
N THR A 377 -48.83 -20.62 1.13
CA THR A 377 -49.73 -19.53 0.74
C THR A 377 -49.84 -19.36 -0.78
N ALA A 378 -48.94 -19.96 -1.56
CA ALA A 378 -48.95 -19.87 -3.02
C ALA A 378 -49.80 -20.94 -3.71
N CYS A 379 -49.83 -22.18 -3.20
CA CYS A 379 -50.55 -23.30 -3.82
C CYS A 379 -51.52 -24.04 -2.88
N SER A 380 -51.71 -23.51 -1.66
CA SER A 380 -52.59 -24.06 -0.62
C SER A 380 -52.27 -25.48 -0.17
N PHE A 381 -51.05 -25.97 -0.45
CA PHE A 381 -50.57 -27.26 0.05
C PHE A 381 -50.40 -27.21 1.57
N SER A 382 -50.95 -28.18 2.29
CA SER A 382 -50.85 -28.32 3.74
C SER A 382 -50.30 -29.71 4.11
N THR A 383 -49.43 -29.80 5.11
CA THR A 383 -48.97 -31.11 5.62
C THR A 383 -50.05 -31.92 6.35
N CYS A 384 -51.18 -31.31 6.67
CA CYS A 384 -52.25 -31.93 7.48
C CYS A 384 -53.44 -32.44 6.65
N GLY A 385 -53.35 -32.42 5.32
CA GLY A 385 -54.42 -32.84 4.40
C GLY A 385 -54.95 -31.70 3.56
#